data_AF-A0A1H0ETP3-F1
#
_entry.id   AF-A0A1H0ETP3-F1
#
_cell.length_a   1.000
_cell.length_b   1.000
_cell.length_c   1.000
_cell.angle_alpha   90.00
_cell.angle_beta   90.00
_cell.angle_gamma   90.00
#
_symmetry.space_group_name_H-M   'P 1'
#
loop_
_entity.id
_entity.type
_entity.pdbx_description
1 polymer ?
#
loop_
_entity_poly.entity_id
_entity_poly.type
_entity_poly.pdbx_seq_one_letter_code
_entity_poly.pdbx_strand_id
1 'polypeptide(L)'
;MNAMLDRLQQARKNDKGFTLIELLMVIVILGVLAGIVVFAVNGIQDRGKESACKADVKTVEVALEAHYAKLSAYPAANDWNALTTGVNRFLHSQPSSPDYTITFANTGVVTAIGACTAP
;
A
#
# COMPACT_ATOMS: atom_id res chain seq x y z
N MET A 1 -5.02 -65.64 -18.82
CA MET A 1 -4.12 -64.93 -17.89
C MET A 1 -3.31 -63.80 -18.54
N ASN A 2 -3.05 -63.81 -19.86
CA ASN A 2 -2.16 -62.81 -20.48
C ASN A 2 -2.78 -61.41 -20.67
N ALA A 3 -4.12 -61.32 -20.78
CA ALA A 3 -4.81 -60.03 -20.94
C ALA A 3 -4.75 -59.09 -19.72
N MET A 4 -4.49 -59.63 -18.52
CA MET A 4 -4.33 -58.83 -17.30
C MET A 4 -2.91 -58.21 -17.20
N LEU A 5 -1.91 -58.90 -17.74
CA LEU A 5 -0.53 -58.42 -17.80
C LEU A 5 -0.35 -57.28 -18.82
N ASP A 6 -1.07 -57.34 -19.94
CA ASP A 6 -1.07 -56.25 -20.94
C ASP A 6 -1.64 -54.95 -20.36
N ARG A 7 -2.71 -55.03 -19.56
CA ARG A 7 -3.31 -53.84 -18.93
C ARG A 7 -2.37 -53.16 -17.93
N LEU A 8 -1.53 -53.93 -17.22
CA LEU A 8 -0.53 -53.38 -16.31
C LEU A 8 0.65 -52.73 -17.06
N GLN A 9 1.03 -53.26 -18.22
CA GLN A 9 2.07 -52.64 -19.07
C GLN A 9 1.58 -51.36 -19.75
N GLN A 10 0.29 -51.28 -20.10
CA GLN A 10 -0.29 -50.11 -20.74
C GLN A 10 -0.45 -48.93 -19.78
N ALA A 11 -0.72 -49.19 -18.49
CA ALA A 11 -0.74 -48.17 -17.45
C ALA A 11 0.63 -47.48 -17.26
N ARG A 12 1.73 -48.23 -17.28
CA ARG A 12 3.10 -47.67 -17.10
C ARG A 12 3.64 -46.89 -18.29
N LYS A 13 3.09 -47.08 -19.50
CA LYS A 13 3.51 -46.32 -20.70
C LYS A 13 2.97 -44.89 -20.73
N ASN A 14 1.97 -44.58 -19.90
CA ASN A 14 1.36 -43.24 -19.83
C ASN A 14 1.95 -42.36 -18.72
N ASP A 15 2.80 -42.90 -17.84
CA ASP A 15 3.55 -42.12 -16.86
C ASP A 15 4.76 -41.45 -17.53
N LYS A 16 4.51 -40.40 -18.32
CA LYS A 16 5.57 -39.51 -18.82
C LYS A 16 6.03 -38.61 -17.66
N GLY A 17 7.24 -38.85 -17.17
CA GLY A 17 7.88 -37.97 -16.19
C GLY A 17 8.24 -36.60 -16.79
N PHE A 18 8.33 -35.58 -15.94
CA PHE A 18 8.85 -34.26 -16.32
C PHE A 18 10.28 -34.38 -16.85
N THR A 19 10.58 -33.67 -17.93
CA THR A 19 11.94 -33.60 -18.43
C THR A 19 12.78 -32.65 -17.57
N LEU A 20 14.08 -32.94 -17.41
CA LEU A 20 14.98 -32.02 -16.70
C LEU A 20 15.02 -30.64 -17.36
N ILE A 21 14.86 -30.59 -18.68
CA ILE A 21 14.83 -29.34 -19.44
C ILE A 21 13.55 -28.52 -19.18
N GLU A 22 12.40 -29.17 -18.98
CA GLU A 22 11.16 -28.48 -18.57
C GLU A 22 11.32 -27.80 -17.21
N LEU A 23 11.90 -28.49 -16.22
CA LEU A 23 12.11 -27.89 -14.91
C LEU A 23 13.16 -26.76 -14.98
N LEU A 24 14.24 -26.98 -15.75
CA LEU A 24 15.33 -26.01 -15.89
C LEU A 24 14.87 -24.72 -16.56
N MET A 25 14.11 -24.79 -17.66
CA MET A 25 13.63 -23.57 -18.32
C MET A 25 12.67 -22.77 -17.44
N VAL A 26 11.86 -23.45 -16.60
CA VAL A 26 10.91 -22.80 -15.69
C VAL A 26 11.64 -21.98 -14.64
N ILE A 27 12.64 -22.54 -13.96
CA ILE A 27 13.39 -21.78 -12.94
C ILE A 27 14.20 -20.63 -13.55
N VAL A 28 14.66 -20.78 -14.80
CA VAL A 28 15.33 -19.69 -15.54
C VAL A 28 14.36 -18.56 -15.81
N ILE A 29 13.17 -18.86 -16.34
CA ILE A 29 12.14 -17.83 -16.60
C ILE A 29 11.68 -17.17 -15.30
N LEU A 30 11.43 -17.96 -14.24
CA LEU A 30 11.06 -17.43 -12.92
C LEU A 30 12.16 -16.55 -12.32
N GLY A 31 13.44 -16.91 -12.50
CA GLY A 31 14.58 -16.09 -12.04
C GLY A 31 14.64 -14.72 -12.73
N VAL A 32 14.45 -14.70 -14.06
CA VAL A 32 14.43 -13.44 -14.84
C VAL A 32 13.24 -12.57 -14.44
N LEU A 33 12.03 -13.15 -14.36
CA LEU A 33 10.82 -12.43 -13.98
C LEU A 33 10.91 -11.87 -12.55
N ALA A 34 11.39 -12.66 -11.60
CA ALA A 34 11.57 -12.22 -10.21
C ALA A 34 12.54 -11.03 -10.12
N GLY A 35 13.64 -11.04 -10.87
CA GLY A 35 14.59 -9.93 -10.90
C GLY A 35 13.98 -8.61 -11.37
N ILE A 36 13.15 -8.63 -12.42
CA ILE A 36 12.50 -7.43 -12.95
C ILE A 36 11.48 -6.86 -11.96
N VAL A 37 10.70 -7.73 -11.30
CA VAL A 37 9.62 -7.33 -10.38
C VAL A 37 10.17 -6.54 -9.18
N VAL A 38 11.31 -6.91 -8.63
CA VAL A 38 11.89 -6.23 -7.45
C VAL A 38 12.16 -4.75 -7.73
N PHE A 39 12.76 -4.42 -8.88
CA PHE A 39 13.02 -3.02 -9.24
C PHE A 39 11.75 -2.23 -9.55
N ALA A 40 10.73 -2.88 -10.12
CA ALA A 40 9.47 -2.23 -10.46
C ALA A 40 8.63 -1.86 -9.22
N VAL A 41 8.67 -2.66 -8.15
CA VAL A 41 7.84 -2.46 -6.95
C VAL A 41 8.33 -1.28 -6.09
N ASN A 42 9.64 -1.04 -6.01
CA ASN A 42 10.19 0.04 -5.16
C ASN A 42 9.61 1.42 -5.53
N GLY A 43 9.58 1.77 -6.82
CA GLY A 43 9.05 3.07 -7.25
C GLY A 43 7.53 3.25 -7.09
N ILE A 44 6.77 2.15 -7.05
CA ILE A 44 5.31 2.20 -6.81
C ILE A 44 5.01 2.50 -5.35
N GLN A 45 5.79 1.92 -4.43
CA GLN A 45 5.60 2.14 -2.99
C GLN A 45 5.86 3.61 -2.62
N ASP A 46 6.92 4.22 -3.14
CA ASP A 46 7.25 5.62 -2.85
C ASP A 46 6.14 6.58 -3.30
N ARG A 47 5.64 6.41 -4.54
CA ARG A 47 4.50 7.20 -5.06
C ARG A 47 3.22 6.96 -4.28
N GLY A 48 3.00 5.73 -3.80
CA GLY A 48 1.87 5.38 -2.96
C GLY A 48 1.90 6.14 -1.63
N LYS A 49 3.07 6.20 -0.98
CA LYS A 49 3.28 6.95 0.26
C LYS A 49 3.08 8.45 0.07
N GLU A 50 3.60 9.00 -1.02
CA GLU A 50 3.43 10.41 -1.37
C GLU A 50 1.95 10.76 -1.61
N SER A 51 1.25 9.92 -2.36
CA SER A 51 -0.18 10.10 -2.65
C SER A 51 -1.03 10.01 -1.37
N ALA A 52 -0.71 9.07 -0.48
CA ALA A 52 -1.35 8.94 0.83
C ALA A 52 -1.12 10.20 1.68
N CYS A 53 0.11 10.70 1.77
CA CYS A 53 0.37 11.93 2.52
C CYS A 53 -0.42 13.13 1.94
N LYS A 54 -0.39 13.33 0.62
CA LYS A 54 -1.13 14.43 -0.02
C LYS A 54 -2.63 14.36 0.25
N ALA A 55 -3.21 13.15 0.23
CA ALA A 55 -4.61 12.93 0.56
C ALA A 55 -4.92 13.27 2.02
N ASP A 56 -4.08 12.86 2.95
CA ASP A 56 -4.25 13.15 4.37
C ASP A 56 -4.08 14.64 4.67
N VAL A 57 -3.08 15.31 4.10
CA VAL A 57 -2.90 16.76 4.20
C VAL A 57 -4.16 17.46 3.73
N LYS A 58 -4.71 17.07 2.57
CA LYS A 58 -5.91 17.70 2.05
C LYS A 58 -7.13 17.47 2.96
N THR A 59 -7.22 16.28 3.54
CA THR A 59 -8.28 15.94 4.50
C THR A 59 -8.19 16.80 5.76
N VAL A 60 -6.99 17.03 6.27
CA VAL A 60 -6.74 17.91 7.43
C VAL A 60 -7.05 19.37 7.10
N GLU A 61 -6.64 19.87 5.93
CA GLU A 61 -7.00 21.24 5.48
C GLU A 61 -8.52 21.45 5.48
N VAL A 62 -9.26 20.51 4.88
CA VAL A 62 -10.73 20.60 4.82
C VAL A 62 -11.34 20.58 6.22
N ALA A 63 -10.79 19.78 7.13
CA ALA A 63 -11.25 19.74 8.51
C ALA A 63 -10.97 21.04 9.27
N LEU A 64 -9.82 21.68 9.04
CA LEU A 64 -9.48 22.98 9.64
C LEU A 64 -10.42 24.08 9.12
N GLU A 65 -10.69 24.11 7.82
CA GLU A 65 -11.66 25.04 7.22
C GLU A 65 -13.07 24.81 7.75
N ALA A 66 -13.50 23.56 7.92
CA ALA A 66 -14.79 23.24 8.51
C ALA A 66 -14.87 23.66 10.00
N HIS A 67 -13.79 23.50 10.75
CA HIS A 67 -13.69 23.98 12.13
C HIS A 67 -13.80 25.51 12.19
N TYR A 68 -13.07 26.22 11.33
CA TYR A 68 -13.16 27.68 11.22
C TYR A 68 -14.58 28.14 10.84
N ALA A 69 -15.20 27.49 9.84
CA ALA A 69 -16.55 27.82 9.42
C ALA A 69 -17.60 27.64 10.53
N LYS A 70 -17.39 26.68 11.44
CA LYS A 70 -18.36 26.38 12.52
C LYS A 70 -18.09 27.16 13.80
N LEU A 71 -16.83 27.42 14.14
CA LEU A 71 -16.41 27.99 15.43
C LEU A 71 -15.74 29.36 15.30
N SER A 72 -15.64 29.90 14.08
CA SER A 72 -15.01 31.19 13.76
C SER A 72 -13.54 31.32 14.20
N ALA A 73 -12.87 30.18 14.42
CA ALA A 73 -11.48 30.10 14.82
C ALA A 73 -10.86 28.79 14.34
N TYR A 74 -9.57 28.81 14.02
CA TYR A 74 -8.81 27.58 13.87
C TYR A 74 -8.48 26.99 15.24
N PRO A 75 -8.33 25.66 15.35
CA PRO A 75 -7.89 25.03 16.60
C PRO A 75 -6.46 25.47 16.98
N ALA A 76 -6.09 25.29 18.24
CA ALA A 76 -4.71 25.51 18.67
C ALA A 76 -3.76 24.59 17.89
N ALA A 77 -2.51 25.02 17.69
CA ALA A 77 -1.56 24.29 16.86
C ALA A 77 -1.40 22.84 17.35
N ASN A 78 -1.62 21.88 16.45
CA ASN A 78 -1.59 20.44 16.72
C ASN A 78 -2.57 19.93 17.80
N ASP A 79 -3.64 20.68 18.11
CA ASP A 79 -4.72 20.20 18.96
C ASP A 79 -5.66 19.28 18.18
N TRP A 80 -5.24 18.02 18.02
CA TRP A 80 -6.01 16.99 17.32
C TRP A 80 -7.33 16.66 18.00
N ASN A 81 -7.46 16.91 19.31
CA ASN A 81 -8.70 16.67 20.04
C ASN A 81 -9.80 17.62 19.57
N ALA A 82 -9.46 18.87 19.25
CA ALA A 82 -10.41 19.83 18.67
C ALA A 82 -10.97 19.39 17.31
N LEU A 83 -10.27 18.54 16.57
CA LEU A 83 -10.73 18.01 15.28
C LEU A 83 -11.40 16.63 15.39
N THR A 84 -11.01 15.80 16.35
CA THR A 84 -11.41 14.38 16.41
C THR A 84 -12.43 14.06 17.50
N THR A 85 -12.63 14.95 18.47
CA THR A 85 -13.48 14.71 19.65
C THR A 85 -14.58 15.76 19.80
N GLY A 86 -15.52 15.48 20.72
CA GLY A 86 -16.61 16.40 21.04
C GLY A 86 -17.82 16.31 20.11
N VAL A 87 -18.75 17.27 20.28
CA VAL A 87 -20.02 17.35 19.52
C VAL A 87 -19.77 17.74 18.06
N ASN A 88 -18.70 18.51 17.81
CA ASN A 88 -18.30 18.95 16.48
C ASN A 88 -17.06 18.18 16.05
N ARG A 89 -17.26 16.97 15.53
CA ARG A 89 -16.19 16.13 14.99
C ARG A 89 -15.96 16.45 13.51
N PHE A 90 -14.75 16.88 13.17
CA PHE A 90 -14.34 17.25 11.81
C PHE A 90 -13.46 16.18 11.15
N LEU A 91 -12.76 15.38 11.95
CA LEU A 91 -11.96 14.22 11.52
C LEU A 91 -12.41 12.96 12.27
N HIS A 92 -12.34 11.81 11.59
CA HIS A 92 -12.53 10.53 12.27
C HIS A 92 -11.36 10.21 13.20
N SER A 93 -10.13 10.44 12.77
CA SER A 93 -8.94 10.23 13.60
C SER A 93 -7.82 11.12 13.10
N GLN A 94 -6.82 11.33 13.95
CA GLN A 94 -5.56 11.92 13.50
C GLN A 94 -4.90 10.96 12.48
N PRO A 95 -4.42 11.46 11.34
CA PRO A 95 -3.62 10.65 10.43
C PRO A 95 -2.33 10.20 11.13
N SER A 96 -2.07 8.91 11.15
CA SER A 96 -0.86 8.32 11.73
C SER A 96 -0.18 7.43 10.70
N SER A 97 1.08 7.74 10.38
CA SER A 97 1.89 7.00 9.43
C SER A 97 3.33 6.88 9.94
N PRO A 98 4.04 5.77 9.70
CA PRO A 98 5.48 5.70 9.95
C PRO A 98 6.30 6.52 8.93
N ASP A 99 5.72 6.84 7.76
CA ASP A 99 6.42 7.45 6.62
C ASP A 99 6.31 8.99 6.58
N TYR A 100 5.33 9.58 7.27
CA TYR A 100 5.15 11.03 7.33
C TYR A 100 4.42 11.49 8.60
N THR A 101 4.68 12.75 8.96
CA THR A 101 4.03 13.45 10.06
C THR A 101 3.34 14.69 9.53
N ILE A 102 2.07 14.86 9.88
CA ILE A 102 1.28 16.07 9.58
C ILE A 102 1.16 16.90 10.85
N THR A 103 1.38 18.20 10.73
CA THR A 103 1.16 19.20 11.77
C THR A 103 0.34 20.35 11.22
N PHE A 104 -0.29 21.12 12.08
CA PHE A 104 -1.02 22.31 11.66
C PHE A 104 -0.83 23.46 12.67
N ALA A 105 -0.85 24.68 12.15
CA ALA A 105 -0.80 25.89 12.94
C ALA A 105 -2.21 26.39 13.29
N ASN A 106 -2.29 27.25 14.31
CA ASN A 106 -3.52 27.97 14.67
C ASN A 106 -3.95 29.05 13.67
N THR A 107 -3.34 29.06 12.49
CA THR A 107 -3.66 29.93 11.35
C THR A 107 -4.26 29.15 10.17
N GLY A 108 -4.51 27.84 10.33
CA GLY A 108 -5.04 26.97 9.26
C GLY A 108 -3.96 26.41 8.32
N VAL A 109 -2.70 26.78 8.50
CA VAL A 109 -1.59 26.24 7.70
C VAL A 109 -1.31 24.80 8.11
N VAL A 110 -1.36 23.88 7.14
CA VAL A 110 -0.99 22.48 7.30
C VAL A 110 0.43 22.27 6.76
N THR A 111 1.27 21.60 7.55
CA THR A 111 2.63 21.24 7.18
C THR A 111 2.79 19.74 7.28
N ALA A 112 3.45 19.12 6.31
CA ALA A 112 3.76 17.70 6.35
C ALA A 112 5.26 17.48 6.10
N ILE A 113 5.83 16.54 6.85
CA ILE A 113 7.25 16.19 6.81
C ILE A 113 7.36 14.69 6.52
N GLY A 114 8.28 14.27 5.65
CA GLY A 114 8.52 12.87 5.31
C GLY A 114 8.16 12.54 3.86
N ALA A 115 7.44 11.44 3.62
CA ALA A 115 7.08 10.96 2.28
C ALA A 115 6.25 11.92 1.41
N CYS A 116 5.81 13.05 1.98
CA CYS A 116 5.09 14.12 1.29
C CYS A 116 5.99 14.94 0.34
N THR A 117 7.31 14.83 0.49
CA THR A 117 8.33 15.56 -0.26
C THR A 117 9.27 14.61 -1.02
N ALA A 118 8.72 13.58 -1.65
CA ALA A 118 9.48 12.81 -2.65
C ALA A 118 9.61 13.65 -3.94
N PRO A 119 10.73 13.55 -4.68
CA PRO A 119 10.94 14.27 -5.93
C PRO A 119 9.99 13.84 -7.06
#